data_AF-A0A554KBV9-F1
#
_entry.id   AF-A0A554KBV9-F1
#
_cell.length_a   1.000
_cell.length_b   1.000
_cell.length_c   1.000
_cell.angle_alpha   90.00
_cell.angle_beta   90.00
_cell.angle_gamma   90.00
#
_symmetry.space_group_name_H-M   'P 1'
#
loop_
_entity.id
_entity.type
_entity.pdbx_description
1 polymer ?
#
loop_
_entity_poly.entity_id
_entity_poly.type
_entity_poly.pdbx_seq_one_letter_code
_entity_poly.pdbx_strand_id
1 'polypeptide(L)'
;MNKLATHKRVNITLSPTAIRLVDKVAERGERSRLVDEAIRFYIREMGRAQIRKQLREGALRRAERDLGIAQEWSSLHDIWKKRRK
;
A
#
# COMPACT_ATOMS: atom_id res chain seq x y z
N MET A 1 7.61 -33.24 -10.89
CA MET A 1 7.29 -31.94 -11.50
C MET A 1 5.82 -31.62 -11.22
N ASN A 2 5.51 -30.86 -10.17
CA ASN A 2 4.13 -30.45 -9.90
C ASN A 2 3.80 -29.21 -10.73
N LYS A 3 2.94 -29.39 -11.72
CA LYS A 3 2.36 -28.31 -12.53
C LYS A 3 1.49 -27.47 -11.59
N LEU A 4 2.01 -26.32 -11.14
CA LEU A 4 1.23 -25.35 -10.38
C LEU A 4 0.05 -24.92 -11.26
N ALA A 5 -1.15 -25.35 -10.91
CA ALA A 5 -2.37 -24.90 -11.59
C ALA A 5 -2.45 -23.37 -11.44
N THR A 6 -2.45 -22.66 -12.56
CA THR A 6 -2.49 -21.19 -12.64
C THR A 6 -3.76 -20.59 -12.03
N HIS A 7 -4.84 -21.39 -11.93
CA HIS A 7 -6.09 -20.99 -11.29
C HIS A 7 -6.70 -22.15 -10.51
N LYS A 8 -7.23 -21.87 -9.31
CA LYS A 8 -8.01 -22.79 -8.49
C LYS A 8 -9.46 -22.33 -8.46
N ARG A 9 -10.40 -23.20 -8.87
CA ARG A 9 -11.84 -22.90 -8.78
C ARG A 9 -12.28 -22.95 -7.32
N VAL A 10 -12.94 -21.88 -6.88
CA VAL A 10 -13.52 -21.75 -5.53
C VAL A 10 -14.97 -21.30 -5.68
N ASN A 11 -15.89 -21.92 -4.93
CA ASN A 11 -17.27 -21.45 -4.86
C ASN A 11 -17.36 -20.40 -3.76
N ILE A 12 -17.74 -19.17 -4.14
CA ILE A 12 -17.94 -18.06 -3.23
C ILE A 12 -19.35 -17.51 -3.40
N THR A 13 -19.94 -17.05 -2.31
CA THR A 13 -21.23 -16.35 -2.35
C THR A 13 -20.97 -14.86 -2.40
N LEU A 14 -21.52 -14.20 -3.41
CA LEU A 14 -21.47 -12.74 -3.56
C LEU A 14 -22.88 -12.18 -3.39
N SER A 15 -22.99 -10.95 -2.88
CA SER A 15 -24.29 -10.29 -2.81
C SER A 15 -24.87 -10.08 -4.22
N PRO A 16 -26.20 -10.04 -4.37
CA PRO A 16 -26.82 -9.75 -5.68
C PRO A 16 -26.31 -8.46 -6.30
N THR A 17 -26.04 -7.46 -5.46
CA THR A 17 -25.49 -6.16 -5.88
C THR A 17 -24.07 -6.30 -6.43
N ALA A 18 -23.20 -7.08 -5.78
CA ALA A 18 -21.84 -7.33 -6.26
C ALA A 18 -21.84 -8.10 -7.59
N ILE A 19 -22.75 -9.07 -7.75
CA ILE A 19 -22.91 -9.80 -9.03
C ILE A 19 -23.33 -8.85 -10.14
N ARG A 20 -24.29 -7.95 -9.90
CA ARG A 20 -24.68 -6.93 -10.89
C ARG A 20 -23.53 -6.01 -11.30
N LEU A 21 -22.65 -5.65 -10.36
CA LEU A 21 -21.46 -4.85 -10.66
C LEU A 21 -20.46 -5.62 -11.53
N VAL A 22 -20.23 -6.89 -11.19
CA VAL A 22 -19.38 -7.78 -12.01
C VAL A 22 -19.97 -7.94 -13.41
N ASP A 23 -21.28 -8.16 -13.53
CA ASP A 23 -21.95 -8.32 -14.83
C ASP A 23 -21.96 -7.05 -15.69
N LYS A 24 -21.90 -5.87 -15.07
CA LYS A 24 -21.82 -4.59 -15.79
C LYS A 24 -20.44 -4.36 -16.42
N VAL A 25 -19.39 -4.91 -15.81
CA VAL A 25 -17.99 -4.60 -16.15
C VAL A 25 -17.32 -5.76 -16.88
N ALA A 26 -17.61 -7.00 -16.51
CA ALA A 26 -17.01 -8.18 -17.11
C ALA A 26 -17.88 -8.70 -18.26
N GLU A 27 -17.27 -8.84 -19.42
CA GLU A 27 -17.82 -9.61 -20.53
C GLU A 27 -17.92 -11.11 -20.17
N ARG A 28 -18.65 -11.89 -20.97
CA ARG A 28 -18.80 -13.34 -20.77
C ARG A 28 -17.42 -14.00 -20.74
N GLY A 29 -17.10 -14.64 -19.61
CA GLY A 29 -15.82 -15.33 -19.39
C GLY A 29 -14.82 -14.57 -18.52
N GLU A 30 -14.93 -13.24 -18.43
CA GLU A 30 -13.95 -12.41 -17.70
C GLU A 30 -14.31 -12.23 -16.20
N ARG A 31 -15.44 -12.76 -15.73
CA ARG A 31 -15.91 -12.59 -14.35
C ARG A 31 -14.87 -13.04 -13.31
N SER A 32 -14.27 -14.21 -13.51
CA SER A 32 -13.26 -14.74 -12.58
C SER A 32 -11.98 -13.90 -12.59
N ARG A 33 -11.59 -13.37 -13.74
CA ARG A 33 -10.43 -12.47 -13.87
C ARG A 33 -10.67 -11.14 -13.16
N LEU A 34 -11.85 -10.55 -13.36
CA LEU A 34 -12.25 -9.32 -12.69
C LEU A 34 -12.25 -9.49 -11.16
N VAL A 35 -12.76 -10.61 -10.67
CA VAL A 35 -12.76 -10.93 -9.23
C VAL A 35 -11.33 -11.09 -8.69
N ASP A 36 -10.44 -11.81 -9.40
CA ASP A 36 -9.04 -11.94 -9.01
C ASP A 36 -8.33 -10.58 -8.94
N GLU A 37 -8.52 -9.73 -9.95
CA GLU A 37 -7.94 -8.39 -10.00
C GLU A 37 -8.47 -7.49 -8.87
N ALA A 38 -9.78 -7.51 -8.63
CA ALA A 38 -10.40 -6.75 -7.56
C ALA A 38 -9.86 -7.16 -6.17
N ILE A 39 -9.69 -8.46 -5.92
CA ILE A 39 -9.11 -8.97 -4.67
C ILE A 39 -7.67 -8.47 -4.51
N ARG A 40 -6.84 -8.61 -5.55
CA ARG A 40 -5.43 -8.14 -5.52
C ARG A 40 -5.35 -6.64 -5.29
N PHE A 41 -6.19 -5.86 -5.96
CA PHE A 41 -6.28 -4.42 -5.79
C PHE A 41 -6.65 -4.06 -4.35
N TYR A 42 -7.70 -4.69 -3.82
CA TYR A 42 -8.18 -4.42 -2.47
C TYR A 42 -7.11 -4.71 -1.41
N ILE A 43 -6.45 -5.87 -1.48
CA ILE A 43 -5.37 -6.23 -0.56
C ILE A 43 -4.20 -5.24 -0.66
N ARG A 44 -3.83 -4.85 -1.88
CA ARG A 44 -2.76 -3.86 -2.10
C ARG A 44 -3.09 -2.52 -1.47
N GLU A 45 -4.29 -2.00 -1.68
CA GLU A 45 -4.71 -0.71 -1.15
C GLU A 45 -4.87 -0.73 0.38
N MET A 46 -5.39 -1.81 0.96
CA MET A 46 -5.37 -2.00 2.41
C MET A 46 -3.95 -1.98 2.97
N GLY A 47 -3.02 -2.69 2.32
CA GLY A 47 -1.60 -2.69 2.70
C GLY A 47 -0.99 -1.29 2.66
N ARG A 48 -1.24 -0.52 1.59
CA ARG A 48 -0.76 0.87 1.48
C ARG A 48 -1.33 1.77 2.57
N ALA A 49 -2.61 1.62 2.90
CA ALA A 49 -3.24 2.39 3.97
C ALA A 49 -2.60 2.09 5.33
N GLN A 50 -2.33 0.81 5.61
CA GLN A 50 -1.68 0.39 6.85
C GLN A 50 -0.24 0.92 6.93
N ILE A 51 0.54 0.84 5.84
CA ILE A 51 1.90 1.39 5.80
C ILE A 51 1.89 2.89 6.06
N ARG A 52 0.98 3.66 5.43
CA ARG A 52 0.84 5.10 5.68
C ARG A 52 0.55 5.39 7.15
N LYS A 53 -0.33 4.61 7.78
CA LYS A 53 -0.64 4.72 9.21
C LYS A 53 0.61 4.48 10.06
N GLN A 54 1.33 3.39 9.82
CA GLN A 54 2.55 3.04 10.55
C GLN A 54 3.67 4.07 10.36
N LEU A 55 3.82 4.64 9.16
CA LEU A 55 4.77 5.72 8.88
C LEU A 55 4.43 6.97 9.69
N ARG A 56 3.15 7.36 9.73
CA ARG A 56 2.69 8.51 10.51
C ARG A 56 2.94 8.31 12.00
N GLU A 57 2.55 7.16 12.54
CA GLU A 57 2.77 6.82 13.96
C GLU A 57 4.27 6.75 14.30
N GLY A 58 5.08 6.20 13.39
CA GLY A 58 6.53 6.17 13.53
C GLY A 58 7.14 7.56 13.56
N ALA A 59 6.73 8.46 12.66
CA ALA A 59 7.21 9.83 12.61
C ALA A 59 6.84 10.60 13.88
N LEU A 60 5.60 10.48 14.36
CA LEU A 60 5.16 11.12 15.60
C LEU A 60 5.96 10.63 16.81
N ARG A 61 6.17 9.32 16.96
CA ARG A 61 6.94 8.75 18.08
C ARG A 61 8.39 9.20 18.10
N ARG A 62 8.96 9.56 16.94
CA ARG A 62 10.38 9.92 16.81
C ARG A 62 10.59 11.42 16.61
N ALA A 63 9.52 12.21 16.63
CA ALA A 63 9.55 13.63 16.30
C ALA A 63 10.56 14.42 17.15
N GLU A 64 10.59 14.20 18.47
CA GLU A 64 11.52 14.88 19.37
C GLU A 64 12.98 14.53 19.07
N ARG A 65 13.28 13.24 18.94
CA ARG A 65 14.63 12.76 18.60
C ARG A 65 15.07 13.29 17.23
N ASP A 66 14.21 13.21 16.23
CA ASP A 66 14.51 13.62 14.87
C ASP A 66 14.71 15.15 14.80
N LEU A 67 13.99 15.93 15.62
CA LEU A 67 14.20 17.37 15.79
C LEU A 67 15.56 17.68 16.44
N GLY A 68 15.92 16.98 17.52
CA GLY A 68 17.21 17.16 18.19
C GLY A 68 18.38 16.90 17.24
N ILE A 69 18.33 15.79 16.49
CA ILE A 69 19.31 15.49 15.45
C ILE A 69 19.33 16.62 14.41
N ALA A 70 18.19 17.06 13.88
CA ALA A 70 18.16 18.12 12.88
C ALA A 70 18.82 19.43 13.38
N GLN A 71 18.62 19.79 14.65
CA GLN A 71 19.23 20.97 15.27
C GLN A 71 20.75 20.85 15.43
N GLU A 72 21.23 19.68 15.87
CA GLU A 72 22.66 19.39 15.97
C GLU A 72 23.36 19.52 14.60
N TRP A 73 22.77 18.93 13.56
CA TRP A 73 23.31 18.96 12.21
C TRP A 73 23.22 20.35 11.55
N SER A 74 22.17 21.13 11.84
CA SER A 74 22.05 22.52 11.38
C SER A 74 23.18 23.38 11.93
N SER A 75 23.51 23.21 13.21
CA SER A 75 24.59 23.95 13.87
C SER A 75 25.95 23.67 13.20
N LEU A 76 26.18 22.43 12.77
CA LEU A 76 27.37 22.08 11.99
C LEU A 76 27.36 22.76 10.61
N HIS A 77 26.25 22.73 9.88
CA HIS A 77 26.13 23.35 8.55
C HIS A 77 26.51 24.84 8.56
N ASP A 78 26.09 25.58 9.59
CA ASP A 78 26.41 27.00 9.72
C ASP A 78 27.91 27.25 9.92
N ILE A 79 28.62 26.34 10.60
CA ILE A 79 30.09 26.40 10.76
C ILE A 79 30.79 26.19 9.41
N TRP A 80 30.32 25.23 8.60
CA TRP A 80 30.87 24.98 7.26
C TRP A 80 30.66 26.14 6.30
N LYS A 81 29.51 26.82 6.35
CA LYS A 81 29.26 28.04 5.58
C LYS A 81 30.18 29.19 5.98
N LYS A 82 30.40 29.39 7.28
CA LYS A 82 31.29 30.45 7.80
C LYS A 82 32.75 30.26 7.42
N ARG A 83 33.21 29.01 7.23
CA ARG A 83 34.58 28.70 6.80
C ARG A 83 34.86 28.90 5.30
N ARG A 84 33.83 29.09 4.46
CA ARG A 84 33.96 29.31 3.01
C ARG A 84 33.80 30.77 2.59
N LYS A 85 33.69 31.68 3.56
CA LYS A 85 33.76 33.14 3.37
C LYS A 85 35.10 33.62 3.92
#